data_AF-A0A523M689-F1
#
_entry.id   AF-A0A523M689-F1
#
_cell.length_a   1.000
_cell.length_b   1.000
_cell.length_c   1.000
_cell.angle_alpha   90.00
_cell.angle_beta   90.00
_cell.angle_gamma   90.00
#
_symmetry.space_group_name_H-M   'P 1'
#
loop_
_entity.id
_entity.type
_entity.pdbx_description
1 polymer ?
#
loop_
_entity_poly.entity_id
_entity_poly.type
_entity_poly.pdbx_seq_one_letter_code
_entity_poly.pdbx_strand_id
1 'polypeptide(L)'
;HAEGMSVDESQQLFEEKGFQDFGNAVQQANRGTFDPGYLNYTLGKLMINKLRSDWTTDRGGREAWGEFHDLFLSFGSPPIPLIRKQMLDDSYTGDAALLPN
;
A
#
# COMPACT_ATOMS: atom_id res chain seq x y z
N HIS A 1 -11.20 13.89 0.20
CA HIS A 1 -10.61 13.77 -1.15
C HIS A 1 -11.45 13.01 -2.16
N ALA A 2 -12.04 11.86 -1.82
CA ALA A 2 -12.95 11.14 -2.72
C ALA A 2 -14.43 11.31 -2.33
N GLU A 3 -14.76 11.27 -1.04
CA GLU A 3 -16.15 11.17 -0.55
C GLU A 3 -16.57 12.28 0.42
N GLY A 4 -15.92 13.45 0.36
CA GLY A 4 -16.40 14.64 1.08
C GLY A 4 -16.27 14.66 2.61
N MET A 5 -15.58 13.69 3.23
CA MET A 5 -15.29 13.70 4.68
C MET A 5 -14.70 15.03 5.15
N SER A 6 -15.31 15.61 6.19
CA SER A 6 -14.87 16.83 6.85
C SER A 6 -13.63 16.61 7.73
N VAL A 7 -12.98 17.71 8.14
CA VAL A 7 -11.81 17.66 9.05
C VAL A 7 -12.20 17.06 10.40
N ASP A 8 -13.38 17.41 10.95
CA ASP A 8 -13.86 16.92 12.23
C ASP A 8 -14.13 15.40 12.19
N GLU A 9 -14.79 14.92 11.13
CA GLU A 9 -15.00 13.48 10.92
C GLU A 9 -13.66 12.73 10.77
N SER A 10 -12.69 13.31 10.06
CA SER A 10 -11.36 12.71 9.92
C SER A 10 -10.60 12.66 11.25
N GLN A 11 -10.69 13.71 12.07
CA GLN A 11 -10.07 13.74 13.39
C GLN A 11 -10.69 12.67 14.30
N GLN A 12 -12.01 12.56 14.34
CA GLN A 12 -12.70 11.52 15.11
C GLN A 12 -12.28 10.11 14.67
N LEU A 13 -12.11 9.89 13.36
CA LEU A 13 -11.61 8.62 12.83
C LEU A 13 -10.20 8.28 13.34
N PHE A 14 -9.29 9.27 13.40
CA PHE A 14 -7.94 9.06 13.92
C PHE A 14 -7.93 8.69 15.41
N GLU A 15 -8.86 9.21 16.21
CA GLU A 15 -8.99 8.82 17.61
C GLU A 15 -9.61 7.43 17.77
N GLU A 16 -10.72 7.17 17.10
CA GLU A 16 -11.49 5.93 17.31
C GLU A 16 -10.90 4.70 16.63
N LYS A 17 -10.29 4.88 15.46
CA LYS A 17 -9.74 3.78 14.65
C LYS A 17 -8.23 3.79 14.61
N GLY A 18 -7.63 4.97 14.67
CA GLY A 18 -6.19 5.14 14.75
C GLY A 18 -5.64 5.10 16.17
N PHE A 19 -6.52 5.17 17.19
CA PHE A 19 -6.15 5.22 18.62
C PHE A 19 -5.13 6.32 18.93
N GLN A 20 -5.20 7.43 18.19
CA GLN A 20 -4.34 8.59 18.38
C GLN A 20 -4.89 9.48 19.50
N ASP A 21 -4.02 10.23 20.16
CA ASP A 21 -4.46 11.35 21.00
C ASP A 21 -5.00 12.50 20.13
N PHE A 22 -5.81 13.37 20.75
CA PHE A 22 -6.44 14.52 20.09
C PHE A 22 -5.45 15.40 19.33
N GLY A 23 -4.28 15.68 19.90
CA GLY A 23 -3.29 16.56 19.28
C GLY A 23 -2.74 15.97 17.98
N ASN A 24 -2.45 14.66 17.98
CA ASN A 24 -2.03 13.94 16.77
C ASN A 24 -3.18 13.78 15.77
N ALA A 25 -4.40 13.50 16.23
CA ALA A 25 -5.58 13.37 15.37
C ALA A 25 -5.88 14.67 14.60
N VAL A 26 -5.84 15.82 15.27
CA VAL A 26 -5.99 17.14 14.64
C VAL A 26 -4.88 17.40 13.61
N GLN A 27 -3.64 17.07 13.94
CA GLN A 27 -2.52 17.24 13.02
C GLN A 27 -2.69 16.39 11.75
N GLN A 28 -3.08 15.12 11.88
CA GLN A 28 -3.26 14.25 10.71
C GLN A 28 -4.50 14.62 9.89
N ALA A 29 -5.62 15.00 10.52
CA ALA A 29 -6.81 15.48 9.82
C ALA A 29 -6.51 16.74 9.00
N ASN A 30 -5.77 17.70 9.57
CA ASN A 30 -5.33 18.90 8.86
C ASN A 30 -4.33 18.59 7.75
N ARG A 31 -3.31 17.77 8.03
CA ARG A 31 -2.35 17.31 7.01
C ARG A 31 -3.08 16.72 5.81
N GLY A 32 -4.11 15.94 6.08
CA GLY A 32 -4.90 15.31 5.05
C GLY A 32 -5.54 16.28 4.09
N THR A 33 -5.81 17.54 4.45
CA THR A 33 -6.42 18.52 3.53
C THR A 33 -5.54 18.93 2.36
N PHE A 34 -4.20 18.86 2.51
CA PHE A 34 -3.24 19.31 1.50
C PHE A 34 -2.25 18.23 1.03
N ASP A 35 -2.08 17.15 1.79
CA ASP A 35 -1.25 16.00 1.44
C ASP A 35 -2.09 14.73 1.35
N PRO A 36 -2.97 14.56 0.34
CA PRO A 36 -3.74 13.31 0.17
C PRO A 36 -2.83 12.06 0.03
N GLY A 37 -1.54 12.25 -0.27
CA GLY A 37 -0.56 11.19 -0.46
C GLY A 37 -0.10 10.50 0.83
N TYR A 38 -0.48 10.96 2.03
CA TYR A 38 -0.07 10.29 3.28
C TYR A 38 -0.59 8.84 3.39
N LEU A 39 -1.56 8.43 2.56
CA LEU A 39 -2.01 7.04 2.45
C LEU A 39 -1.00 6.10 1.78
N ASN A 40 0.01 6.65 1.09
CA ASN A 40 0.95 5.89 0.26
C ASN A 40 1.76 4.85 1.05
N TYR A 41 1.98 5.05 2.35
CA TYR A 41 2.60 4.06 3.22
C TYR A 41 1.81 2.74 3.22
N THR A 42 0.50 2.84 3.44
CA THR A 42 -0.41 1.67 3.48
C THR A 42 -0.59 1.09 2.09
N LEU A 43 -0.83 1.95 1.08
CA LEU A 43 -0.99 1.50 -0.30
C LEU A 43 0.25 0.74 -0.78
N GLY A 44 1.44 1.30 -0.63
CA GLY A 44 2.70 0.65 -1.01
C GLY A 44 2.91 -0.69 -0.29
N LYS A 45 2.63 -0.76 1.02
CA LYS A 45 2.68 -2.01 1.80
C LYS A 45 1.75 -3.07 1.22
N LEU A 46 0.49 -2.71 0.92
CA LEU A 46 -0.48 -3.63 0.33
C LEU A 46 -0.05 -4.12 -1.05
N MET A 47 0.51 -3.24 -1.88
CA MET A 47 1.05 -3.58 -3.20
C MET A 47 2.21 -4.58 -3.11
N ILE A 48 3.16 -4.36 -2.19
CA ILE A 48 4.29 -5.28 -1.98
C ILE A 48 3.80 -6.63 -1.46
N ASN A 49 2.89 -6.63 -0.48
CA ASN A 49 2.31 -7.86 0.06
C ASN A 49 1.60 -8.68 -1.03
N LYS A 50 0.82 -8.01 -1.87
CA LYS A 50 0.14 -8.65 -2.99
C LYS A 50 1.13 -9.20 -4.01
N LEU A 51 2.11 -8.40 -4.42
CA LEU A 51 3.15 -8.84 -5.35
C LEU A 51 3.89 -10.08 -4.83
N ARG A 52 4.28 -10.09 -3.56
CA ARG A 52 4.88 -11.28 -2.94
C ARG A 52 3.95 -12.48 -3.00
N SER A 53 2.68 -12.31 -2.64
CA SER A 53 1.70 -13.40 -2.69
C SER A 53 1.62 -13.98 -4.09
N ASP A 54 1.38 -13.13 -5.09
CA ASP A 54 1.20 -13.56 -6.48
C ASP A 54 2.48 -14.21 -7.05
N TRP A 55 3.65 -13.64 -6.78
CA TRP A 55 4.92 -14.15 -7.28
C TRP A 55 5.29 -15.50 -6.65
N THR A 56 4.98 -15.68 -5.35
CA THR A 56 5.35 -16.88 -4.60
C THR A 56 4.36 -18.04 -4.75
N THR A 57 3.15 -17.81 -5.28
CA THR A 57 2.10 -18.85 -5.49
C THR A 57 2.65 -20.10 -6.17
N ASP A 58 3.36 -19.94 -7.29
CA ASP A 58 3.90 -21.07 -8.07
C ASP A 58 5.39 -21.34 -7.78
N ARG A 59 5.94 -20.73 -6.72
CA ARG A 59 7.37 -20.78 -6.36
C ARG A 59 7.61 -21.36 -4.98
N GLY A 60 6.70 -22.18 -4.44
CA GLY A 60 6.87 -22.78 -3.11
C GLY A 60 6.43 -21.87 -1.95
N GLY A 61 5.68 -20.81 -2.24
CA GLY A 61 5.04 -19.97 -1.23
C GLY A 61 6.06 -19.31 -0.28
N ARG A 62 5.96 -19.61 1.02
CA ARG A 62 6.78 -18.96 2.04
C ARG A 62 8.28 -19.25 1.88
N GLU A 63 8.65 -20.40 1.33
CA GLU A 63 10.05 -20.77 1.13
C GLU A 63 10.74 -19.84 0.10
N ALA A 64 10.01 -19.35 -0.90
CA ALA A 64 10.52 -18.40 -1.89
C ALA A 64 10.58 -16.93 -1.44
N TRP A 65 10.25 -16.62 -0.17
CA TRP A 65 10.28 -15.23 0.29
C TRP A 65 11.68 -14.62 0.24
N GLY A 66 12.74 -15.42 0.48
CA GLY A 66 14.13 -14.95 0.34
C GLY A 66 14.41 -14.45 -1.07
N GLU A 67 14.20 -15.32 -2.06
CA GLU A 67 14.40 -14.99 -3.49
C GLU A 67 13.51 -13.83 -3.94
N PHE A 68 12.26 -13.76 -3.45
CA PHE A 68 11.37 -12.64 -3.70
C PHE A 68 11.99 -11.31 -3.24
N HIS A 69 12.49 -11.25 -2.00
CA HIS A 69 13.07 -10.03 -1.45
C HIS A 69 14.33 -9.62 -2.21
N ASP A 70 15.20 -10.58 -2.52
CA ASP A 70 16.44 -10.32 -3.26
C ASP A 70 16.14 -9.72 -4.64
N LEU A 71 15.21 -10.34 -5.38
CA LEU A 71 14.80 -9.84 -6.69
C LEU A 71 14.09 -8.49 -6.59
N PHE A 72 13.11 -8.34 -5.69
CA PHE A 72 12.36 -7.09 -5.51
C PHE A 72 13.27 -5.90 -5.19
N LEU A 73 14.24 -6.09 -4.27
CA LEU A 73 15.17 -5.03 -3.86
C LEU A 73 16.25 -4.73 -4.92
N SER A 74 16.55 -5.68 -5.82
CA SER A 74 17.52 -5.47 -6.91
C SER A 74 17.12 -4.36 -7.89
N PHE A 75 15.82 -4.04 -7.98
CA PHE A 75 15.31 -2.98 -8.85
C PHE A 75 15.50 -1.55 -8.31
N GLY A 76 15.90 -1.39 -7.03
CA GLY A 76 16.03 -0.09 -6.40
C GLY A 76 14.67 0.50 -6.00
N SER A 77 14.35 1.73 -6.45
CA SER A 77 13.13 2.45 -6.03
C SER A 77 12.22 2.96 -7.18
N PRO A 78 11.99 2.20 -8.26
CA PRO A 78 10.96 2.56 -9.23
C PRO A 78 9.55 2.34 -8.65
N PRO A 79 8.49 2.88 -9.29
CA PRO A 79 7.11 2.61 -8.90
C PRO A 79 6.82 1.10 -8.80
N ILE A 80 6.19 0.68 -7.71
CA ILE A 80 5.84 -0.73 -7.44
C ILE A 80 5.07 -1.40 -8.62
N PRO A 81 4.14 -0.73 -9.34
CA PRO A 81 3.48 -1.32 -10.50
C PRO A 81 4.46 -1.74 -11.62
N LEU A 82 5.54 -0.99 -11.81
CA LEU A 82 6.56 -1.32 -12.80
C LEU A 82 7.39 -2.53 -12.37
N ILE A 83 7.77 -2.59 -11.09
CA ILE A 83 8.45 -3.77 -10.52
C ILE A 83 7.56 -5.01 -10.66
N ARG A 84 6.27 -4.87 -10.33
CA ARG A 84 5.28 -5.94 -10.45
C ARG A 84 5.18 -6.48 -11.87
N LYS A 85 5.03 -5.60 -12.85
CA LYS A 85 5.01 -5.98 -14.27
C LYS A 85 6.28 -6.75 -14.64
N GLN A 86 7.45 -6.28 -14.20
CA GLN A 86 8.73 -6.93 -14.50
C GLN A 86 8.89 -8.30 -13.82
N MET A 87 8.42 -8.45 -12.58
CA MET A 87 8.57 -9.70 -11.80
C MET A 87 7.58 -10.79 -12.20
N LEU A 88 6.37 -10.41 -12.65
CA LEU A 88 5.32 -11.35 -13.06
C LEU A 88 5.37 -11.70 -14.55
N ASP A 89 5.98 -10.85 -15.38
CA ASP A 89 6.16 -11.08 -16.82
C ASP A 89 4.86 -11.55 -17.51
N ASP A 90 4.85 -12.71 -18.18
CA ASP A 90 3.68 -13.28 -18.87
C ASP A 90 2.45 -13.49 -17.96
N SER A 91 2.64 -13.63 -16.64
CA SER A 91 1.54 -13.76 -15.67
C SER A 91 0.91 -12.40 -15.28
N TYR A 92 1.45 -11.29 -15.75
CA TYR A 92 0.92 -9.96 -15.48
C TYR A 92 -0.32 -9.66 -16.33
N THR A 93 -1.49 -9.70 -15.71
CA THR A 93 -2.78 -9.35 -16.34
C THR A 93 -3.26 -7.94 -15.97
N GLY A 94 -2.40 -7.10 -15.38
CA GLY A 94 -2.74 -5.79 -14.83
C GLY A 94 -2.93 -5.80 -13.31
N ASP A 95 -3.21 -4.61 -12.75
CA ASP A 95 -3.37 -4.38 -11.31
C ASP A 95 -4.82 -4.42 -10.83
N ALA A 96 -5.70 -5.15 -11.53
CA ALA A 96 -7.12 -5.27 -11.17
C ALA A 96 -7.32 -5.72 -9.71
N ALA A 97 -6.37 -6.47 -9.14
CA ALA A 97 -6.46 -7.00 -7.79
C ALA A 97 -5.86 -6.09 -6.69
N LEU A 98 -5.61 -4.80 -6.97
CA LEU A 98 -5.43 -3.77 -5.92
C LEU A 98 -6.75 -3.09 -5.53
N LEU A 99 -7.83 -3.36 -6.25
CA LEU A 99 -9.16 -2.93 -5.87
C LEU A 99 -9.85 -4.10 -5.14
N PRO A 100 -10.55 -3.85 -4.02
CA PRO A 100 -11.42 -4.87 -3.45
C PRO A 100 -12.49 -5.23 -4.48
N ASN A 101 -12.87 -6.51 -4.50
CA ASN A 101 -14.03 -6.99 -5.25
C ASN A 101 -15.31 -6.30 -4.77
#